data_AF-A0A2E5ANI6-F1
#
_entry.id   AF-A0A2E5ANI6-F1
#
_cell.length_a   1.000
_cell.length_b   1.000
_cell.length_c   1.000
_cell.angle_alpha   90.00
_cell.angle_beta   90.00
_cell.angle_gamma   90.00
#
_symmetry.space_group_name_H-M   'P 1'
#
loop_
_entity.id
_entity.type
_entity.pdbx_description
1 polymer ?
#
loop_
_entity_poly.entity_id
_entity_poly.type
_entity_poly.pdbx_seq_one_letter_code
_entity_poly.pdbx_strand_id
1 'polypeptide(L)'
;DIDTYMKVFNDHGDTTDLDQMNMKEKTGLADVMSMVLASHGIQNESSQPFPEADEMTFEDDDDFYEAFGELGYPEDETELFDAEYRGRKVPLNKPMRGDVKKFKVYVKDPKTGNIKKVNFGHGGSSARRAGQKTMKIRKSNPKARKSFRARHNCASPGPKTKARYWSCRKW
;
A
#
# COMPACT_ATOMS: atom_id res chain seq x y z
N ASP A 1 -21.05 19.88 41.44
CA ASP A 1 -20.04 19.11 42.19
C ASP A 1 -19.50 18.03 41.28
N ILE A 2 -18.21 18.09 40.94
CA ILE A 2 -17.59 17.24 39.90
C ILE A 2 -17.45 15.78 40.39
N ASP A 3 -17.45 15.58 41.72
CA ASP A 3 -17.33 14.25 42.33
C ASP A 3 -18.58 13.37 42.16
N THR A 4 -19.77 13.96 42.05
CA THR A 4 -21.01 13.21 41.83
C THR A 4 -21.14 12.72 40.39
N TYR A 5 -20.59 13.48 39.42
CA TYR A 5 -20.67 13.13 38.01
C TYR A 5 -19.69 12.02 37.62
N MET A 6 -18.56 11.89 38.33
CA MET A 6 -17.59 10.79 38.12
C MET A 6 -18.02 9.48 38.80
N LYS A 7 -18.90 9.51 39.81
CA LYS A 7 -19.40 8.30 40.48
C LYS A 7 -20.43 7.52 39.67
N VAL A 8 -21.21 8.18 38.82
CA VAL A 8 -22.23 7.51 37.98
C VAL A 8 -21.60 6.70 36.84
N PHE A 9 -20.35 7.00 36.46
CA PHE A 9 -19.65 6.28 35.39
C PHE A 9 -18.83 5.08 35.85
N ASN A 10 -18.78 4.78 37.15
CA ASN A 10 -17.89 3.75 37.70
C ASN A 10 -18.59 2.45 38.15
N ASP A 11 -19.89 2.26 37.88
CA ASP A 11 -20.64 1.15 38.48
C ASP A 11 -20.99 -0.03 37.56
N HIS A 12 -20.53 -0.07 36.30
CA HIS A 12 -20.78 -1.24 35.42
C HIS A 12 -19.58 -1.65 34.56
N GLY A 13 -18.48 -2.00 35.22
CA GLY A 13 -17.37 -2.68 34.57
C GLY A 13 -16.71 -3.64 35.53
N ASP A 14 -17.45 -4.68 35.92
CA ASP A 14 -16.90 -5.79 36.69
C ASP A 14 -15.78 -6.45 35.87
N THR A 15 -14.54 -6.10 36.21
CA THR A 15 -13.32 -6.58 35.52
C THR A 15 -12.82 -7.90 36.10
N THR A 16 -13.56 -8.47 37.05
CA THR A 16 -13.20 -9.72 37.74
C THR A 16 -13.25 -10.95 36.82
N ASP A 17 -13.95 -10.88 35.69
CA ASP A 17 -13.95 -11.94 34.67
C ASP A 17 -12.76 -11.86 33.70
N LEU A 18 -12.11 -10.71 33.54
CA LEU A 18 -10.92 -10.59 32.67
C LEU A 18 -9.66 -11.11 33.37
N ASP A 19 -9.58 -10.98 34.69
CA ASP A 19 -8.45 -11.50 35.49
C ASP A 19 -8.52 -13.02 35.74
N GLN A 20 -9.71 -13.62 35.68
CA GLN A 20 -9.86 -15.08 35.79
C GLN A 20 -9.58 -15.84 34.48
N MET A 21 -9.59 -15.16 33.33
CA MET A 21 -9.21 -15.78 32.05
C MET A 21 -7.70 -15.84 31.81
N ASN A 22 -6.88 -15.23 32.68
CA ASN A 22 -5.44 -15.12 32.46
C ASN A 22 -4.59 -16.18 33.18
N MET A 23 -5.18 -17.20 33.82
CA MET A 23 -4.42 -18.28 34.48
C MET A 23 -5.07 -19.66 34.38
N LYS A 24 -5.58 -20.08 33.20
CA LYS A 24 -5.82 -21.53 33.01
C LYS A 24 -5.64 -22.15 31.62
N GLU A 25 -5.61 -21.38 30.53
CA GLU A 25 -5.18 -21.95 29.25
C GLU A 25 -4.34 -20.91 28.51
N LYS A 26 -3.02 -21.10 28.52
CA LYS A 26 -2.10 -20.35 27.67
C LYS A 26 -2.29 -20.83 26.23
N THR A 27 -3.38 -20.43 25.59
CA THR A 27 -3.50 -20.54 24.13
C THR A 27 -2.50 -19.56 23.53
N GLY A 28 -1.45 -20.11 22.91
CA GLY A 28 -0.37 -19.30 22.36
C GLY A 28 -0.89 -18.36 21.28
N LEU A 29 -0.13 -17.30 20.96
CA LEU A 29 -0.44 -16.41 19.84
C LEU A 29 -0.72 -17.17 18.53
N ALA A 30 -0.04 -18.31 18.34
CA ALA A 30 -0.23 -19.22 17.22
C ALA A 30 -1.60 -19.91 17.21
N ASP A 31 -2.18 -20.17 18.38
CA ASP A 31 -3.45 -20.88 18.54
C ASP A 31 -4.64 -19.95 18.26
N VAL A 32 -4.54 -18.70 18.74
CA VAL A 32 -5.49 -17.63 18.38
C VAL A 32 -5.42 -17.34 16.87
N MET A 33 -4.21 -17.32 16.30
CA MET A 33 -4.01 -17.11 14.87
C MET A 33 -4.54 -18.29 14.04
N SER A 34 -4.42 -19.53 14.54
CA SER A 34 -4.99 -20.75 13.95
C SER A 34 -6.52 -20.73 13.96
N MET A 35 -7.14 -20.36 15.08
CA MET A 35 -8.60 -20.20 15.18
C MET A 35 -9.13 -19.11 14.24
N VAL A 36 -8.41 -17.98 14.13
CA VAL A 36 -8.76 -16.89 13.20
C VAL A 36 -8.63 -17.35 11.75
N LEU A 37 -7.58 -18.08 11.38
CA LEU A 37 -7.42 -18.62 10.03
C LEU A 37 -8.49 -19.67 9.69
N ALA A 38 -8.81 -20.56 10.63
CA ALA A 38 -9.84 -21.58 10.48
C ALA A 38 -11.26 -20.97 10.33
N SER A 39 -11.58 -19.93 11.10
CA SER A 39 -12.87 -19.22 10.98
C SER A 39 -13.04 -18.48 9.65
N HIS A 40 -11.95 -18.12 8.98
CA HIS A 40 -11.97 -17.51 7.65
C HIS A 40 -11.89 -18.55 6.52
N GLY A 41 -11.95 -19.86 6.83
CA GLY A 41 -11.81 -20.93 5.84
C GLY A 41 -10.43 -20.97 5.19
N ILE A 42 -9.44 -20.26 5.76
CA ILE A 42 -8.07 -20.24 5.28
C ILE A 42 -7.40 -21.44 5.94
N GLN A 43 -7.55 -22.61 5.31
CA GLN A 43 -6.67 -23.72 5.60
C GLN A 43 -5.24 -23.23 5.33
N ASN A 44 -4.31 -23.59 6.22
CA ASN A 44 -2.89 -23.36 6.01
C ASN A 44 -2.47 -24.22 4.80
N GLU A 45 -2.76 -23.72 3.60
CA GLU A 45 -2.28 -24.28 2.35
C GLU A 45 -0.77 -24.07 2.38
N SER A 46 -0.08 -25.08 2.91
CA SER A 46 1.34 -25.29 2.66
C SER A 46 1.54 -25.06 1.17
N SER A 47 2.31 -24.03 0.81
CA SER A 47 2.70 -23.82 -0.58
C SER A 47 3.40 -25.10 -1.02
N GLN A 48 2.67 -25.93 -1.77
CA GLN A 48 3.24 -27.10 -2.40
C GLN A 48 4.30 -26.53 -3.36
N PRO A 49 5.59 -26.86 -3.20
CA PRO A 49 6.56 -26.52 -4.23
C PRO A 49 6.04 -27.13 -5.53
N PHE A 50 6.04 -26.34 -6.60
CA PHE A 50 5.63 -26.83 -7.91
C PHE A 50 6.39 -28.12 -8.21
N PRO A 51 5.72 -29.18 -8.68
CA PRO A 51 6.40 -30.43 -9.02
C PRO A 51 7.46 -30.13 -10.09
N GLU A 52 8.69 -30.57 -9.85
CA GLU A 52 9.85 -30.33 -10.74
C GLU A 52 9.62 -30.83 -12.17
N ALA A 53 8.69 -31.78 -12.36
CA ALA A 53 8.27 -32.29 -13.67
C ALA A 53 7.57 -31.26 -14.57
N ASP A 54 7.08 -30.14 -14.01
CA ASP A 54 6.45 -29.05 -14.77
C ASP A 54 7.43 -27.88 -15.04
N GLU A 55 8.70 -27.98 -14.63
CA GLU A 55 9.73 -27.00 -14.98
C GLU A 55 10.23 -27.23 -16.42
N MET A 56 9.82 -26.36 -17.33
CA MET A 56 10.33 -26.33 -18.71
C MET A 56 11.42 -25.27 -18.83
N THR A 57 12.61 -25.69 -19.25
CA THR A 57 13.73 -24.79 -19.59
C THR A 57 13.79 -24.65 -21.10
N PHE A 58 13.74 -23.40 -21.58
CA PHE A 58 13.82 -23.07 -23.00
C PHE A 58 15.15 -22.37 -23.26
N GLU A 59 15.88 -22.81 -24.27
CA GLU A 59 17.08 -22.15 -24.79
C GLU A 59 16.66 -20.97 -25.69
N ASP A 60 17.59 -20.04 -25.98
CA ASP A 60 17.30 -18.81 -26.76
C ASP A 60 16.79 -19.10 -28.19
N ASP A 61 16.94 -20.34 -28.66
CA ASP A 61 16.53 -20.82 -29.98
C ASP A 61 15.18 -21.56 -29.97
N ASP A 62 14.60 -21.80 -28.78
CA ASP A 62 13.33 -22.50 -28.64
C ASP A 62 12.14 -21.56 -28.89
N ASP A 63 11.20 -22.01 -29.71
CA ASP A 63 9.98 -21.29 -30.06
C ASP A 63 9.01 -21.26 -28.86
N PHE A 64 9.27 -20.39 -27.87
CA PHE A 64 8.40 -20.11 -26.71
C PHE A 64 6.93 -19.90 -27.11
N TYR A 65 6.71 -19.36 -28.31
CA TYR A 65 5.39 -19.14 -28.90
C TYR A 65 4.67 -20.44 -29.30
N GLU A 66 5.38 -21.50 -29.67
CA GLU A 66 4.79 -22.82 -29.95
C GLU A 66 4.32 -23.52 -28.67
N ALA A 67 5.12 -23.41 -27.59
CA ALA A 67 4.82 -24.06 -26.32
C ALA A 67 3.66 -23.39 -25.55
N PHE A 68 3.62 -22.05 -25.53
CA PHE A 68 2.65 -21.30 -24.72
C PHE A 68 1.56 -20.58 -25.55
N GLY A 69 1.70 -20.51 -26.87
CA GLY A 69 0.76 -19.81 -27.74
C GLY A 69 0.66 -18.31 -27.44
N GLU A 70 -0.47 -17.72 -27.83
CA GLU A 70 -0.79 -16.33 -27.52
C GLU A 70 -1.34 -16.26 -26.09
N LEU A 71 -0.48 -15.86 -25.13
CA LEU A 71 -0.88 -15.66 -23.74
C LEU A 71 -2.08 -14.68 -23.70
N GLY A 72 -3.19 -15.16 -23.13
CA GLY A 72 -4.42 -14.39 -23.04
C GLY A 72 -4.18 -13.05 -22.35
N TYR A 73 -4.29 -11.96 -23.11
CA TYR A 73 -4.42 -10.63 -22.55
C TYR A 73 -5.81 -10.51 -21.91
N PRO A 74 -5.96 -9.84 -20.76
CA PRO A 74 -7.29 -9.54 -20.24
C PRO A 74 -8.08 -8.78 -21.31
N GLU A 75 -9.26 -9.29 -21.68
CA GLU A 75 -10.10 -8.73 -22.76
C GLU A 75 -10.49 -7.26 -22.52
N ASP A 76 -10.46 -6.82 -21.26
CA ASP A 76 -10.69 -5.43 -20.88
C ASP A 76 -9.44 -4.83 -20.23
N GLU A 77 -8.60 -4.17 -21.04
CA GLU A 77 -7.44 -3.38 -20.57
C GLU A 77 -7.83 -2.34 -19.50
N THR A 78 -9.12 -1.98 -19.40
CA THR A 78 -9.61 -0.96 -18.47
C THR A 78 -9.88 -1.47 -17.06
N GLU A 79 -9.98 -2.78 -16.82
CA GLU A 79 -10.18 -3.33 -15.47
C GLU A 79 -8.89 -3.39 -14.65
N LEU A 80 -7.73 -3.44 -15.30
CA LEU A 80 -6.49 -3.78 -14.60
C LEU A 80 -5.84 -2.59 -13.87
N PHE A 81 -6.10 -1.34 -14.28
CA PHE A 81 -5.44 -0.17 -13.68
C PHE A 81 -6.27 1.10 -13.60
N ASP A 82 -7.50 1.14 -14.13
CA ASP A 82 -8.35 2.32 -14.07
C ASP A 82 -9.33 2.25 -12.91
N ALA A 83 -9.34 3.32 -12.12
CA ALA A 83 -10.30 3.48 -11.04
C ALA A 83 -11.09 4.76 -11.26
N GLU A 84 -12.34 4.79 -10.81
CA GLU A 84 -13.19 5.95 -11.04
C GLU A 84 -12.95 7.03 -9.98
N TYR A 85 -12.35 8.15 -10.38
CA TYR A 85 -12.18 9.31 -9.51
C TYR A 85 -13.03 10.48 -10.00
N ARG A 86 -14.15 10.72 -9.28
CA ARG A 86 -15.13 11.79 -9.59
C ARG A 86 -15.68 11.68 -11.02
N GLY A 87 -16.24 10.53 -11.40
CA GLY A 87 -16.85 10.34 -12.73
C GLY A 87 -15.86 10.15 -13.87
N ARG A 88 -14.57 9.90 -13.58
CA ARG A 88 -13.53 9.74 -14.60
C ARG A 88 -12.65 8.54 -14.30
N LYS A 89 -12.42 7.70 -15.30
CA LYS A 89 -11.39 6.65 -15.27
C LYS A 89 -10.01 7.32 -15.11
N VAL A 90 -9.27 6.94 -14.07
CA VAL A 90 -7.92 7.42 -13.82
C VAL A 90 -6.96 6.26 -13.55
N PRO A 91 -5.72 6.32 -14.06
CA PRO A 91 -4.75 5.26 -13.82
C PRO A 91 -4.26 5.29 -12.37
N LEU A 92 -4.35 4.14 -11.71
CA LEU A 92 -3.91 3.95 -10.33
C LEU A 92 -2.39 3.77 -10.22
N ASN A 93 -1.84 4.20 -9.08
CA ASN A 93 -0.44 4.05 -8.68
C ASN A 93 0.61 4.57 -9.68
N LYS A 94 0.19 5.31 -10.72
CA LYS A 94 1.05 5.88 -11.76
C LYS A 94 1.23 7.38 -11.54
N PRO A 95 2.43 7.84 -11.13
CA PRO A 95 2.68 9.27 -10.99
C PRO A 95 2.65 10.01 -12.33
N MET A 96 1.78 11.00 -12.43
CA MET A 96 1.57 11.86 -13.60
C MET A 96 1.85 13.33 -13.25
N ARG A 97 1.89 14.23 -14.24
CA ARG A 97 2.09 15.67 -13.99
C ARG A 97 0.89 16.27 -13.26
N GLY A 98 1.18 17.04 -12.22
CA GLY A 98 0.18 17.65 -11.34
C GLY A 98 -0.06 19.13 -11.59
N ASP A 99 -1.23 19.60 -11.16
CA ASP A 99 -1.66 20.99 -11.32
C ASP A 99 -1.14 21.85 -10.15
N VAL A 100 -1.42 21.37 -8.91
CA VAL A 100 -1.07 22.03 -7.65
C VAL A 100 0.38 21.76 -7.23
N LYS A 101 0.79 20.50 -7.33
CA LYS A 101 2.17 20.07 -7.09
C LYS A 101 2.77 19.53 -8.39
N LYS A 102 4.08 19.24 -8.40
CA LYS A 102 4.79 18.84 -9.62
C LYS A 102 4.26 17.53 -10.20
N PHE A 103 3.85 16.62 -9.33
CA PHE A 103 3.27 15.33 -9.69
C PHE A 103 1.97 15.10 -8.92
N LYS A 104 1.06 14.33 -9.52
CA LYS A 104 -0.14 13.78 -8.89
C LYS A 104 -0.18 12.27 -9.11
N VAL A 105 -0.81 11.54 -8.20
CA VAL A 105 -1.02 10.10 -8.30
C VAL A 105 -2.34 9.73 -7.64
N TYR A 106 -3.04 8.78 -8.22
CA TYR A 106 -4.26 8.22 -7.65
C TYR A 106 -3.93 6.92 -6.93
N VAL A 107 -4.37 6.80 -5.69
CA VAL A 107 -4.03 5.67 -4.82
C VAL A 107 -5.31 5.16 -4.17
N LYS A 108 -5.54 3.86 -4.24
CA LYS A 108 -6.60 3.19 -3.49
C LYS A 108 -6.18 3.12 -2.02
N ASP A 109 -6.99 3.66 -1.12
CA ASP A 109 -6.78 3.50 0.32
C ASP A 109 -7.17 2.07 0.72
N PRO A 110 -6.25 1.27 1.30
CA PRO A 110 -6.58 -0.09 1.71
C PRO A 110 -7.64 -0.13 2.82
N LYS A 111 -7.79 0.93 3.61
CA LYS A 111 -8.77 0.96 4.72
C LYS A 111 -10.18 1.26 4.27
N THR A 112 -10.34 2.18 3.31
CA THR A 112 -11.65 2.70 2.92
C THR A 112 -12.05 2.29 1.51
N GLY A 113 -11.18 1.62 0.74
CA GLY A 113 -11.41 1.30 -0.68
C GLY A 113 -11.42 2.51 -1.62
N ASN A 114 -11.61 3.72 -1.10
CA ASN A 114 -11.71 4.96 -1.85
C ASN A 114 -10.39 5.37 -2.54
N ILE A 115 -10.54 5.96 -3.72
CA ILE A 115 -9.43 6.49 -4.51
C ILE A 115 -9.08 7.89 -4.02
N LYS A 116 -7.84 8.08 -3.57
CA LYS A 116 -7.31 9.35 -3.09
C LYS A 116 -6.34 9.93 -4.12
N LYS A 117 -6.51 11.22 -4.45
CA LYS A 117 -5.56 12.00 -5.24
C LYS A 117 -4.47 12.56 -4.32
N VAL A 118 -3.24 12.09 -4.48
CA VAL A 118 -2.07 12.57 -3.74
C VAL A 118 -1.24 13.48 -4.64
N ASN A 119 -1.03 14.74 -4.23
CA ASN A 119 -0.19 15.70 -4.93
C ASN A 119 1.18 15.78 -4.22
N PHE A 120 2.29 15.68 -4.97
CA PHE A 120 3.63 15.64 -4.39
C PHE A 120 4.71 16.30 -5.26
N GLY A 121 5.87 16.54 -4.65
CA GLY A 121 6.99 17.24 -5.27
C GLY A 121 6.82 18.77 -5.29
N HIS A 122 7.94 19.48 -5.43
CA HIS A 122 7.96 20.94 -5.44
C HIS A 122 7.77 21.51 -6.84
N GLY A 123 6.89 22.50 -6.98
CA GLY A 123 6.47 23.10 -8.25
C GLY A 123 5.08 22.64 -8.67
N GLY A 124 4.70 22.90 -9.93
CA GLY A 124 3.37 22.61 -10.47
C GLY A 124 2.99 23.64 -11.53
N SER A 125 1.87 23.44 -12.21
CA SER A 125 1.33 24.44 -13.14
C SER A 125 0.98 25.75 -12.41
N SER A 126 0.48 25.65 -11.18
CA SER A 126 0.20 26.80 -10.32
C SER A 126 1.47 27.58 -9.96
N ALA A 127 2.52 26.90 -9.48
CA ALA A 127 3.78 27.53 -9.12
C ALA A 127 4.46 28.21 -10.32
N ARG A 128 4.36 27.60 -11.51
CA ARG A 128 4.86 28.20 -12.75
C ARG A 128 4.10 29.47 -13.12
N ARG A 129 2.77 29.48 -12.98
CA ARG A 129 1.92 30.65 -13.23
C ARG A 129 2.22 31.79 -12.25
N ALA A 130 2.55 31.45 -11.00
CA ALA A 130 2.93 32.41 -9.97
C ALA A 130 4.41 32.88 -10.07
N GLY A 131 5.15 32.52 -11.12
CA GLY A 131 6.55 32.91 -11.30
C GLY A 131 7.54 32.26 -10.31
N GLN A 132 7.12 31.24 -9.56
CA GLN A 132 7.99 30.57 -8.57
C GLN A 132 8.98 29.62 -9.24
N LYS A 133 10.24 29.64 -8.77
CA LYS A 133 11.29 28.73 -9.24
C LYS A 133 10.92 27.28 -8.90
N THR A 134 10.82 26.41 -9.91
CA THR A 134 10.56 24.98 -9.65
C THR A 134 11.85 24.16 -9.64
N MET A 135 12.04 23.37 -8.59
CA MET A 135 13.26 22.58 -8.39
C MET A 135 13.28 21.30 -9.25
N LYS A 136 14.42 21.01 -9.89
CA LYS A 136 14.64 19.76 -10.66
C LYS A 136 15.28 18.69 -9.75
N ILE A 137 14.81 17.45 -9.87
CA ILE A 137 15.41 16.30 -9.19
C ILE A 137 16.70 15.92 -9.92
N ARG A 138 17.82 15.82 -9.19
CA ARG A 138 19.14 15.45 -9.71
C ARG A 138 19.38 13.95 -9.50
N LYS A 139 18.66 13.09 -10.25
CA LYS A 139 18.69 11.63 -10.06
C LYS A 139 20.07 10.99 -10.25
N SER A 140 20.84 11.50 -11.21
CA SER A 140 22.19 11.00 -11.51
C SER A 140 23.22 11.36 -10.44
N ASN A 141 22.91 12.27 -9.50
CA ASN A 141 23.83 12.65 -8.44
C ASN A 141 23.56 11.81 -7.18
N PRO A 142 24.42 10.83 -6.84
CA PRO A 142 24.19 9.94 -5.69
C PRO A 142 24.24 10.68 -4.35
N LYS A 143 25.06 11.73 -4.21
CA LYS A 143 25.15 12.56 -2.99
C LYS A 143 23.84 13.31 -2.72
N ALA A 144 23.24 13.88 -3.78
CA ALA A 144 21.93 14.55 -3.68
C ALA A 144 20.83 13.56 -3.30
N ARG A 145 20.82 12.35 -3.90
CA ARG A 145 19.89 11.28 -3.56
C ARG A 145 20.02 10.84 -2.10
N LYS A 146 21.26 10.60 -1.62
CA LYS A 146 21.54 10.24 -0.22
C LYS A 146 21.05 11.30 0.75
N SER A 147 21.36 12.58 0.49
CA SER A 147 20.93 13.71 1.32
C SER A 147 19.41 13.87 1.36
N PHE A 148 18.72 13.70 0.23
CA PHE A 148 17.26 13.74 0.20
C PHE A 148 16.67 12.60 1.03
N ARG A 149 17.14 11.37 0.82
CA ARG A 149 16.64 10.19 1.51
C ARG A 149 16.84 10.26 3.03
N ALA A 150 17.96 10.83 3.49
CA ALA A 150 18.23 11.05 4.90
C ALA A 150 17.27 12.07 5.52
N ARG A 151 17.11 13.25 4.90
CA ARG A 151 16.23 14.33 5.42
C ARG A 151 14.75 13.96 5.42
N HIS A 152 14.34 13.05 4.55
CA HIS A 152 12.94 12.63 4.42
C HIS A 152 12.65 11.25 5.02
N ASN A 153 13.61 10.62 5.70
CA ASN A 153 13.47 9.27 6.25
C ASN A 153 12.85 8.28 5.24
N CYS A 154 13.47 8.19 4.06
CA CYS A 154 12.96 7.33 2.99
C CYS A 154 13.16 5.82 3.26
N ALA A 155 13.78 5.45 4.39
CA ALA A 155 13.83 4.07 4.87
C ALA A 155 12.44 3.60 5.35
N SER A 156 11.68 4.48 6.02
CA SER A 156 10.29 4.24 6.41
C SER A 156 9.39 5.38 5.92
N PRO A 157 9.11 5.42 4.60
CA PRO A 157 8.43 6.56 4.00
C PRO A 157 6.92 6.60 4.28
N GLY A 158 6.36 5.56 4.90
CA GLY A 158 4.94 5.44 5.26
C GLY A 158 4.07 4.89 4.11
N PRO A 159 2.73 4.90 4.27
CA PRO A 159 1.81 4.30 3.32
C PRO A 159 1.73 5.06 1.99
N LYS A 160 1.29 4.37 0.92
CA LYS A 160 1.10 4.94 -0.43
C LYS A 160 0.14 6.13 -0.45
N THR A 161 -0.73 6.27 0.54
CA THR A 161 -1.67 7.41 0.63
C THR A 161 -0.98 8.73 1.03
N LYS A 162 0.30 8.70 1.43
CA LYS A 162 1.06 9.90 1.84
C LYS A 162 2.02 10.36 0.75
N ALA A 163 2.19 11.69 0.64
CA ALA A 163 3.08 12.32 -0.34
C ALA A 163 4.57 11.96 -0.15
N ARG A 164 4.98 11.61 1.09
CA ARG A 164 6.36 11.22 1.41
C ARG A 164 6.78 9.95 0.68
N TYR A 165 5.92 8.92 0.68
CA TYR A 165 6.12 7.68 -0.08
C TYR A 165 6.47 7.96 -1.54
N TRP A 166 5.63 8.76 -2.20
CA TRP A 166 5.82 9.08 -3.62
C TRP A 166 7.03 9.96 -3.88
N SER A 167 7.35 10.88 -2.96
CA SER A 167 8.54 11.70 -3.07
C SER A 167 9.82 10.86 -2.95
N CYS A 168 9.86 9.94 -1.99
CA CYS A 168 10.95 8.99 -1.81
C CYS A 168 11.09 8.00 -2.98
N ARG A 169 9.98 7.57 -3.58
CA ARG A 169 9.99 6.70 -4.77
C ARG A 169 10.45 7.44 -6.03
N LYS A 170 10.22 8.75 -6.11
CA LYS A 170 10.60 9.54 -7.28
C LYS A 170 12.08 9.97 -7.26
N TRP A 171 12.68 10.06 -6.06
CA TRP A 171 14.06 10.50 -5.81
C TRP A 171 15.09 9.37 -5.87
#